data_AF-A0A2H0Q9Y9-F1
#
_entry.id   AF-A0A2H0Q9Y9-F1
#
_cell.length_a   1.000
_cell.length_b   1.000
_cell.length_c   1.000
_cell.angle_alpha   90.00
_cell.angle_beta   90.00
_cell.angle_gamma   90.00
#
_symmetry.space_group_name_H-M   'P 1'
#
loop_
_entity.id
_entity.type
_entity.pdbx_description
1 polymer ?
#
loop_
_entity_poly.entity_id
_entity_poly.type
_entity_poly.pdbx_seq_one_letter_code
_entity_poly.pdbx_strand_id
1 'polypeptide(L)'
;MMKSNNVARHGDNSTSESDKLFDNLIWLTTNEVAIYLRRLTKDGKPSTGAIRNLIYRGKLRARKFCGKLYFKRSEIDRLIETSELIGGI
;
A
#
# COMPACT_ATOMS: atom_id res chain seq x y z
N MET A 1 -45.60 1.00 34.85
CA MET A 1 -45.39 0.13 33.68
C MET A 1 -44.13 0.64 32.96
N MET A 2 -43.01 -0.08 33.10
CA MET A 2 -41.70 0.32 32.56
C MET A 2 -41.64 0.07 31.05
N LYS A 3 -41.20 1.06 30.26
CA LYS A 3 -40.82 0.85 28.86
C LYS A 3 -39.31 0.58 28.83
N SER A 4 -38.95 -0.68 28.64
CA SER A 4 -37.57 -1.08 28.32
C SER A 4 -37.26 -0.61 26.90
N ASN A 5 -36.40 0.39 26.75
CA ASN A 5 -35.87 0.80 25.45
C ASN A 5 -34.69 -0.11 25.09
N ASN A 6 -34.94 -1.05 24.19
CA ASN A 6 -33.92 -1.91 23.61
C ASN A 6 -33.21 -1.13 22.48
N VAL A 7 -32.17 -0.37 22.84
CA VAL A 7 -31.31 0.29 21.85
C VAL A 7 -30.39 -0.79 21.28
N ALA A 8 -30.78 -1.37 20.15
CA ALA A 8 -29.90 -2.16 19.32
C ALA A 8 -28.70 -1.27 18.98
N ARG A 9 -27.54 -1.59 19.58
CA ARG A 9 -26.26 -0.98 19.23
C ARG A 9 -26.01 -1.32 17.77
N HIS A 10 -26.24 -0.35 16.89
CA HIS A 10 -25.77 -0.41 15.51
C HIS A 10 -24.25 -0.51 15.63
N GLY A 11 -23.71 -1.70 15.41
CA GLY A 11 -22.27 -1.87 15.30
C GLY A 11 -21.88 -1.07 14.07
N ASP A 12 -21.26 0.08 14.29
CA ASP A 12 -20.53 0.81 13.26
C ASP A 12 -19.43 -0.11 12.76
N ASN A 13 -19.79 -0.93 11.77
CA ASN A 13 -18.87 -1.73 11.00
C ASN A 13 -18.21 -0.75 10.01
N SER A 14 -17.39 0.15 10.54
CA SER A 14 -16.50 1.01 9.77
C SER A 14 -15.36 0.16 9.24
N THR A 15 -15.68 -0.87 8.44
CA THR A 15 -14.72 -1.46 7.52
C THR A 15 -14.30 -0.35 6.59
N SER A 16 -13.14 0.20 6.91
CA SER A 16 -12.60 1.42 6.34
C SER A 16 -12.40 1.23 4.84
N GLU A 17 -12.79 2.19 4.01
CA GLU A 17 -12.55 2.15 2.56
C GLU A 17 -11.05 1.94 2.20
N SER A 18 -10.15 2.19 3.15
CA SER A 18 -8.73 1.84 3.07
C SER A 18 -8.46 0.35 2.86
N ASP A 19 -9.32 -0.55 3.34
CA ASP A 19 -9.09 -2.00 3.28
C ASP A 19 -9.20 -2.55 1.84
N LYS A 20 -9.88 -1.81 0.94
CA LYS A 20 -10.10 -2.22 -0.46
C LYS A 20 -9.21 -1.50 -1.47
N LEU A 21 -8.29 -0.64 -1.02
CA LEU A 21 -7.54 0.29 -1.88
C LEU A 21 -6.78 -0.39 -3.02
N PHE A 22 -6.42 -1.66 -2.87
CA PHE A 22 -5.64 -2.42 -3.84
C PHE A 22 -6.38 -3.61 -4.45
N ASP A 23 -7.67 -3.75 -4.16
CA ASP A 23 -8.47 -4.87 -4.67
C ASP A 23 -8.61 -4.72 -6.20
N ASN A 24 -8.15 -5.74 -6.93
CA ASN A 24 -8.13 -5.81 -8.39
C ASN A 24 -7.15 -4.87 -9.13
N LEU A 25 -6.30 -4.11 -8.43
CA LEU A 25 -5.27 -3.28 -9.10
C LEU A 25 -4.06 -4.11 -9.55
N ILE A 26 -3.88 -4.22 -10.87
CA ILE A 26 -2.70 -4.88 -11.48
C ILE A 26 -1.49 -3.94 -11.52
N TRP A 27 -1.73 -2.66 -11.82
CA TRP A 27 -0.71 -1.64 -11.99
C TRP A 27 -0.86 -0.56 -10.92
N LEU A 28 0.22 -0.31 -10.19
CA LEU A 28 0.30 0.68 -9.13
C LEU A 28 1.09 1.90 -9.62
N THR A 29 0.72 3.09 -9.15
CA THR A 29 1.46 4.34 -9.30
C THR A 29 2.54 4.47 -8.23
N THR A 30 3.46 5.43 -8.37
CA THR A 30 4.52 5.67 -7.38
C THR A 30 4.00 5.92 -5.96
N ASN A 31 2.86 6.61 -5.82
CA ASN A 31 2.25 6.88 -4.51
C ASN A 31 1.67 5.60 -3.90
N GLU A 32 0.95 4.82 -4.70
CA GLU A 32 0.36 3.55 -4.26
C GLU A 32 1.45 2.55 -3.87
N VAL A 33 2.56 2.47 -4.61
CA VAL A 33 3.70 1.62 -4.23
C VAL A 33 4.33 2.08 -2.91
N ALA A 34 4.44 3.39 -2.68
CA ALA A 34 4.93 3.91 -1.41
C ALA A 34 4.02 3.51 -0.25
N ILE A 35 2.70 3.52 -0.44
CA ILE A 35 1.73 3.02 0.56
C ILE A 35 1.88 1.50 0.72
N TYR A 36 1.94 0.77 -0.39
CA TYR A 36 2.03 -0.70 -0.42
C TYR A 36 3.24 -1.22 0.34
N LEU A 37 4.42 -0.62 0.10
CA LEU A 37 5.67 -0.96 0.77
C LEU A 37 5.83 -0.29 2.15
N ARG A 38 4.80 0.42 2.63
CA ARG A 38 4.80 1.20 3.88
C ARG A 38 5.98 2.16 3.99
N ARG A 39 6.38 2.77 2.87
CA ARG A 39 7.42 3.81 2.79
C ARG A 39 6.78 5.17 2.96
N LEU A 40 6.50 5.51 4.22
CA LEU A 40 5.89 6.78 4.60
C LEU A 40 6.93 7.74 5.19
N THR A 41 6.70 9.03 4.98
CA THR A 41 7.42 10.11 5.66
C THR A 41 6.97 10.19 7.12
N LYS A 42 7.71 10.94 7.96
CA LYS A 42 7.36 11.20 9.37
C LYS A 42 5.93 11.73 9.55
N ASP A 43 5.43 12.48 8.57
CA ASP A 43 4.09 13.07 8.56
C ASP A 43 3.00 12.10 8.07
N GLY A 44 3.30 10.81 7.88
CA GLY A 44 2.36 9.79 7.43
C GLY A 44 2.07 9.80 5.91
N LYS A 45 2.72 10.66 5.13
CA LYS A 45 2.52 10.77 3.68
C LYS A 45 3.35 9.75 2.89
N PRO A 46 2.89 9.27 1.72
CA PRO A 46 3.67 8.39 0.86
C PRO A 46 4.96 9.02 0.36
N SER A 47 6.10 8.36 0.57
CA SER A 47 7.42 8.89 0.19
C SER A 47 7.83 8.47 -1.23
N THR A 48 7.51 9.30 -2.22
CA THR A 48 7.91 9.05 -3.63
C THR A 48 9.42 9.07 -3.82
N GLY A 49 10.16 9.84 -3.03
CA GLY A 49 11.62 9.89 -3.06
C GLY A 49 12.25 8.55 -2.70
N ALA A 50 11.72 7.86 -1.68
CA ALA A 50 12.16 6.54 -1.30
C ALA A 50 11.96 5.53 -2.44
N ILE A 51 10.79 5.57 -3.10
CA ILE A 51 10.51 4.71 -4.26
C ILE A 51 11.44 5.02 -5.43
N ARG A 52 11.69 6.30 -5.73
CA ARG A 52 12.68 6.69 -6.77
C ARG A 52 14.07 6.17 -6.47
N ASN A 53 14.52 6.24 -5.21
CA ASN A 53 15.81 5.68 -4.81
C ASN A 53 15.89 4.17 -5.03
N LEU A 54 14.81 3.41 -4.77
CA LEU A 54 14.76 1.98 -5.06
C LEU A 54 14.88 1.69 -6.56
N ILE A 55 14.23 2.50 -7.40
CA ILE A 55 14.32 2.39 -8.86
C ILE A 55 15.75 2.68 -9.32
N TYR A 56 16.35 3.79 -8.87
CA TYR A 56 17.72 4.17 -9.22
C TYR A 56 18.74 3.12 -8.81
N ARG A 57 18.50 2.42 -7.69
CA ARG A 57 19.33 1.29 -7.22
C ARG A 57 19.03 -0.04 -7.92
N GLY A 58 18.12 -0.06 -8.89
CA GLY A 58 17.71 -1.27 -9.61
C GLY A 58 16.95 -2.29 -8.75
N LYS A 59 16.46 -1.90 -7.56
CA LYS A 59 15.73 -2.79 -6.64
C LYS A 59 14.26 -2.91 -6.98
N LEU A 60 13.72 -1.96 -7.73
CA LEU A 60 12.32 -1.92 -8.12
C LEU A 60 12.21 -1.65 -9.62
N ARG A 61 11.44 -2.48 -10.34
CA ARG A 61 11.22 -2.33 -11.77
C ARG A 61 10.03 -1.40 -12.03
N ALA A 62 10.30 -0.26 -12.65
CA ALA A 62 9.27 0.70 -13.08
C ALA A 62 9.04 0.62 -14.59
N ARG A 63 7.80 0.85 -15.03
CA ARG A 63 7.43 0.97 -16.45
C ARG A 63 6.91 2.37 -16.71
N LYS A 64 7.41 3.01 -17.76
CA LYS A 64 6.99 4.37 -18.13
C LYS A 64 5.88 4.30 -19.17
N PHE A 65 4.72 4.88 -18.87
CA PHE A 65 3.62 5.03 -19.82
C PHE A 65 3.03 6.44 -19.70
N CYS A 66 2.93 7.15 -20.83
CA CYS A 66 2.43 8.53 -20.89
C CYS A 66 3.05 9.48 -19.85
N GLY A 67 4.36 9.36 -19.62
CA GLY A 67 5.09 10.20 -18.65
C GLY A 67 4.92 9.81 -17.17
N LYS A 68 4.09 8.81 -16.85
CA LYS A 68 3.92 8.27 -15.50
C LYS A 68 4.66 6.95 -15.34
N LEU A 69 5.03 6.65 -14.09
CA LEU A 69 5.63 5.36 -13.71
C LEU A 69 4.56 4.44 -13.13
N TYR A 70 4.57 3.21 -13.63
CA TYR A 70 3.70 2.14 -13.21
C TYR A 70 4.52 0.93 -12.75
N PHE A 71 3.98 0.20 -11.79
CA PHE A 71 4.61 -0.95 -11.17
C PHE A 71 3.61 -2.09 -11.16
N LYS A 72 4.02 -3.29 -11.58
CA LYS A 72 3.13 -4.44 -11.54
C LYS A 72 3.09 -4.97 -10.11
N ARG A 73 1.90 -5.03 -9.50
CA ARG A 73 1.73 -5.49 -8.12
C ARG A 73 2.38 -6.87 -7.90
N SER A 74 2.11 -7.83 -8.79
CA SER A 74 2.68 -9.19 -8.69
C SER A 74 4.21 -9.23 -8.77
N GLU A 75 4.86 -8.28 -9.45
CA GLU A 75 6.33 -8.19 -9.47
C GLU A 75 6.84 -7.72 -8.10
N ILE A 76 6.14 -6.80 -7.45
CA ILE A 76 6.47 -6.32 -6.11
C ILE A 76 6.29 -7.45 -5.09
N ASP A 77 5.18 -8.19 -5.16
CA ASP A 77 4.91 -9.33 -4.28
C ASP A 77 6.01 -10.38 -4.39
N ARG A 78 6.36 -10.75 -5.62
CA ARG A 78 7.47 -11.68 -5.88
C ARG A 78 8.80 -11.16 -5.30
N LEU A 79 9.10 -9.87 -5.44
CA LEU A 79 10.33 -9.29 -4.87
C LEU A 79 10.36 -9.40 -3.35
N ILE A 80 9.23 -9.24 -2.67
CA ILE A 80 9.13 -9.41 -1.22
C ILE A 80 9.30 -10.89 -0.85
N GLU A 81 8.56 -11.78 -1.51
CA GLU A 81 8.58 -13.23 -1.24
C GLU A 81 9.96 -13.86 -1.46
N THR A 82 10.69 -13.39 -2.48
CA THR A 82 12.04 -13.86 -2.82
C THR A 82 13.15 -13.09 -2.10
N SER A 83 12.82 -12.06 -1.30
CA SER A 83 13.85 -11.29 -0.61
C SER A 83 14.43 -12.09 0.55
N GLU A 84 15.72 -12.43 0.43
CA GLU A 84 16.48 -13.01 1.53
C GLU A 84 17.00 -11.89 2.44
N LEU A 85 16.94 -12.12 3.75
CA LEU A 85 17.56 -11.25 4.73
C LEU A 85 19.08 -11.39 4.63
N ILE A 86 19.72 -10.54 3.83
CA ILE A 86 21.19 -10.50 3.74
C ILE A 86 21.70 -9.43 4.71
N GLY A 87 22.33 -9.88 5.81
CA GLY A 87 22.94 -9.00 6.82
C GLY A 87 21.98 -8.49 7.89
N GLY A 88 21.16 -9.39 8.46
CA GLY A 88 20.38 -9.08 9.67
C GLY A 88 21.27 -8.65 10.83
N ILE A 89 20.74 -7.74 11.66
CA ILE A 89 21.35 -7.28 12.93
C ILE A 89 21.48 -8.43 13.93
#